data_AF-A0A6L8QBX3-F1
#
_entry.id   AF-A0A6L8QBX3-F1
#
_cell.length_a   1.000
_cell.length_b   1.000
_cell.length_c   1.000
_cell.angle_alpha   90.00
_cell.angle_beta   90.00
_cell.angle_gamma   90.00
#
_symmetry.space_group_name_H-M   'P 1'
#
loop_
_entity.id
_entity.type
_entity.pdbx_description
1 polymer ?
#
loop_
_entity_poly.entity_id
_entity_poly.type
_entity_poly.pdbx_seq_one_letter_code
_entity_poly.pdbx_strand_id
1 'polypeptide(L)'
;CRDPKQAMELKEELEEYLSGEVRLGHRNQFSFDPGIMVTNIHQVKGLEFDSVAMVEPDEDNYPIKREESRNMLYVGITRTQDDLLLTTVKPFSRVFFYK
;
A
#
# COMPACT_ATOMS: atom_id res chain seq x y z
N CYS A 1 -1.05 2.05 0.78
CA CYS A 1 -1.34 2.70 2.08
C CYS A 1 -2.80 2.41 2.53
N ARG A 2 -3.23 2.88 3.71
CA ARG A 2 -4.54 2.53 4.30
C ARG A 2 -5.73 3.26 3.67
N ASP A 3 -5.61 4.55 3.44
CA ASP A 3 -6.72 5.42 3.00
C ASP A 3 -6.28 6.44 1.92
N PRO A 4 -7.24 7.11 1.25
CA PRO A 4 -6.94 8.05 0.19
C PRO A 4 -6.10 9.26 0.61
N LYS A 5 -6.25 9.74 1.84
CA LYS A 5 -5.50 10.90 2.34
C LYS A 5 -4.03 10.53 2.47
N GLN A 6 -3.74 9.38 3.07
CA GLN A 6 -2.37 8.87 3.17
C GLN A 6 -1.76 8.63 1.78
N ALA A 7 -2.55 8.26 0.78
CA ALA A 7 -2.06 8.10 -0.60
C ALA A 7 -1.62 9.45 -1.21
N MET A 8 -2.36 10.52 -0.96
CA MET A 8 -2.01 11.87 -1.45
C MET A 8 -0.73 12.38 -0.79
N GLU A 9 -0.64 12.26 0.54
CA GLU A 9 0.54 12.68 1.31
C GLU A 9 1.80 11.92 0.84
N LEU A 10 1.71 10.59 0.71
CA LEU A 10 2.84 9.79 0.21
C LEU A 10 3.24 10.14 -1.23
N LYS A 11 2.28 10.48 -2.08
CA LYS A 11 2.56 10.88 -3.46
C LYS A 11 3.34 12.20 -3.49
N GLU A 12 2.91 13.19 -2.71
CA GLU A 12 3.61 14.48 -2.60
C GLU A 12 5.03 14.30 -2.06
N GLU A 13 5.20 13.54 -0.97
CA GLU A 13 6.53 13.25 -0.42
C GLU A 13 7.44 12.55 -1.43
N LEU A 14 6.94 11.50 -2.11
CA LEU A 14 7.74 10.75 -3.07
C LEU A 14 8.16 11.59 -4.29
N GLU A 15 7.32 12.53 -4.73
CA GLU A 15 7.68 13.46 -5.82
C GLU A 15 8.81 14.42 -5.43
N GLU A 16 8.95 14.76 -4.14
CA GLU A 16 10.05 15.61 -3.66
C GLU A 16 11.40 14.87 -3.68
N TYR A 17 11.39 13.55 -3.41
CA TYR A 17 12.61 12.75 -3.29
C TYR A 17 13.00 12.01 -4.56
N LEU A 18 12.07 11.76 -5.47
CA LEU A 18 12.29 10.92 -6.65
C LEU A 18 12.12 11.73 -7.94
N SER A 19 13.07 11.59 -8.85
CA SER A 19 13.04 12.23 -10.17
C SER A 19 12.13 11.52 -11.20
N GLY A 20 11.45 10.45 -10.79
CA GLY A 20 10.58 9.63 -11.65
C GLY A 20 9.12 10.06 -11.60
N GLU A 21 8.31 9.54 -12.52
CA GLU A 21 6.87 9.78 -12.50
C GLU A 21 6.22 9.05 -11.31
N VAL A 22 5.63 9.84 -10.40
CA VAL A 22 4.82 9.36 -9.28
C VAL A 22 3.38 9.79 -9.51
N ARG A 23 2.45 8.84 -9.50
CA ARG A 23 1.04 9.09 -9.80
C ARG A 23 0.10 8.48 -8.79
N LEU A 24 -1.06 9.11 -8.62
CA LEU A 24 -2.14 8.55 -7.82
C LEU A 24 -2.90 7.50 -8.61
N GLY A 25 -3.00 6.30 -8.03
CA GLY A 25 -3.73 5.19 -8.59
C GLY A 25 -5.20 5.20 -8.21
N HIS A 26 -6.09 5.12 -9.20
CA HIS A 26 -7.54 4.98 -9.02
C HIS A 26 -8.07 3.78 -9.81
N ARG A 27 -9.00 3.02 -9.22
CA ARG A 27 -9.48 1.74 -9.78
C ARG A 27 -9.91 1.76 -11.25
N ASN A 28 -10.50 2.86 -11.71
CA ASN A 28 -11.01 2.97 -13.08
C ASN A 28 -10.03 3.67 -14.04
N GLN A 29 -8.85 4.06 -13.56
CA GLN A 29 -7.88 4.87 -14.31
C GLN A 29 -6.44 4.37 -14.07
N PHE A 30 -6.28 3.10 -13.71
CA PHE A 30 -4.97 2.51 -13.55
C PHE A 30 -4.27 2.45 -14.91
N SER A 31 -3.21 3.22 -15.04
CA SER A 31 -2.20 3.01 -16.07
C SER A 31 -1.10 2.10 -15.50
N PHE A 32 -0.58 1.21 -16.34
CA PHE A 32 0.55 0.33 -16.04
C PHE A 32 1.82 0.78 -16.76
N ASP A 33 1.90 2.05 -17.16
CA ASP A 33 3.14 2.62 -17.69
C ASP A 33 4.27 2.55 -16.64
N PRO A 34 5.54 2.52 -17.03
CA PRO A 34 6.65 2.51 -16.07
C PRO A 34 6.59 3.71 -15.11
N GLY A 35 6.76 3.47 -13.81
CA GLY A 35 6.76 4.52 -12.80
C GLY A 35 6.26 4.04 -11.44
N ILE A 36 6.09 4.98 -10.51
CA ILE A 36 5.60 4.69 -9.16
C ILE A 36 4.13 5.07 -9.08
N MET A 37 3.32 4.15 -8.59
CA MET A 37 1.92 4.39 -8.36
C MET A 37 1.56 4.29 -6.89
N VAL A 38 0.98 5.36 -6.36
CA VAL A 38 0.58 5.47 -4.97
C VAL A 38 -0.95 5.33 -4.89
N THR A 39 -1.43 4.36 -4.12
CA THR A 39 -2.86 4.15 -3.93
C THR A 39 -3.18 3.53 -2.57
N ASN A 40 -4.46 3.55 -2.22
CA ASN A 40 -4.95 2.90 -1.00
C ASN A 40 -5.44 1.48 -1.28
N ILE A 41 -5.43 0.66 -0.23
CA ILE A 41 -5.64 -0.79 -0.31
C ILE A 41 -7.02 -1.21 -0.85
N HIS A 42 -8.02 -0.32 -0.82
CA HIS A 42 -9.35 -0.65 -1.35
C HIS A 42 -9.43 -0.58 -2.87
N GLN A 43 -8.47 0.11 -3.51
CA GLN A 43 -8.45 0.28 -4.96
C GLN A 43 -7.77 -0.88 -5.69
N VAL A 44 -6.93 -1.67 -5.00
CA VAL A 44 -6.06 -2.68 -5.64
C VAL A 44 -6.70 -4.05 -5.84
N LYS A 45 -7.95 -4.25 -5.40
CA LYS A 45 -8.61 -5.55 -5.51
C LYS A 45 -8.82 -5.95 -6.97
N GLY A 46 -8.27 -7.11 -7.34
CA GLY A 46 -8.35 -7.65 -8.70
C GLY A 46 -7.23 -7.16 -9.64
N LEU A 47 -6.22 -6.48 -9.10
CA LEU A 47 -5.02 -6.05 -9.83
C LEU A 47 -3.80 -6.82 -9.33
N GLU A 48 -2.75 -6.87 -10.14
CA GLU A 48 -1.47 -7.45 -9.78
C GLU A 48 -0.34 -6.53 -10.25
N PHE A 49 0.77 -6.55 -9.53
CA PHE A 49 1.92 -5.69 -9.74
C PHE A 49 3.19 -6.50 -9.53
N ASP A 50 4.20 -6.25 -10.36
CA ASP A 50 5.52 -6.88 -10.26
C ASP A 50 6.12 -6.65 -8.86
N SER A 51 6.05 -5.40 -8.37
CA SER A 51 6.52 -5.03 -7.04
C SER A 51 5.50 -4.19 -6.28
N VAL A 52 5.39 -4.41 -4.97
CA VAL A 52 4.47 -3.67 -4.08
C VAL A 52 5.21 -3.22 -2.83
N ALA A 53 5.08 -1.93 -2.50
CA ALA A 53 5.47 -1.38 -1.21
C ALA A 53 4.24 -1.08 -0.35
N MET A 54 4.10 -1.82 0.74
CA MET A 54 3.09 -1.57 1.78
C MET A 54 3.67 -0.60 2.81
N VAL A 55 3.19 0.63 2.75
CA VAL A 55 3.63 1.73 3.61
C VAL A 55 2.75 1.86 4.85
N GLU A 56 3.41 1.97 6.01
CA GLU A 56 2.86 2.05 7.36
C GLU A 56 1.84 0.94 7.72
N PRO A 57 2.15 -0.36 7.54
CA PRO A 57 1.27 -1.44 7.98
C PRO A 57 1.40 -1.67 9.51
N ASP A 58 1.14 -0.62 10.29
CA ASP A 58 1.22 -0.56 11.75
C ASP A 58 -0.15 -0.80 12.42
N GLU A 59 -0.19 -0.78 13.77
CA GLU A 59 -1.44 -0.92 14.53
C GLU A 59 -2.42 0.24 14.37
N ASP A 60 -1.98 1.44 13.99
CA ASP A 60 -2.89 2.57 13.81
C ASP A 60 -3.66 2.43 12.50
N ASN A 61 -2.98 1.98 11.45
CA ASN A 61 -3.56 1.75 10.13
C ASN A 61 -4.30 0.41 10.04
N TYR A 62 -3.74 -0.65 10.64
CA TYR A 62 -4.25 -2.01 10.56
C TYR A 62 -4.37 -2.65 11.95
N PRO A 63 -5.26 -2.15 12.82
CA PRO A 63 -5.36 -2.63 14.18
C PRO A 63 -5.81 -4.09 14.28
N ILE A 64 -5.16 -4.89 15.13
CA ILE A 64 -5.51 -6.31 15.32
C ILE A 64 -6.97 -6.53 15.77
N LYS A 65 -7.54 -5.54 16.47
CA LYS A 65 -8.93 -5.58 16.96
C LYS A 65 -9.96 -5.41 15.84
N ARG A 66 -9.56 -4.97 14.64
CA ARG A 66 -10.43 -4.85 13.48
C ARG A 66 -10.20 -6.06 12.57
N GLU A 67 -11.22 -6.89 12.43
CA GLU A 67 -11.14 -8.09 11.58
C GLU A 67 -10.79 -7.77 10.13
N GLU A 68 -11.26 -6.63 9.61
CA GLU A 68 -10.94 -6.16 8.27
C GLU A 68 -9.44 -5.96 8.03
N SER A 69 -8.64 -5.67 9.07
CA SER A 69 -7.22 -5.38 8.93
C SER A 69 -6.44 -6.57 8.37
N ARG A 70 -6.81 -7.79 8.78
CA ARG A 70 -6.24 -9.02 8.22
C ARG A 70 -6.57 -9.16 6.74
N ASN A 71 -7.82 -8.95 6.37
CA ASN A 71 -8.26 -9.08 4.97
C ASN A 71 -7.59 -8.03 4.07
N MET A 72 -7.46 -6.79 4.55
CA MET A 72 -6.79 -5.74 3.79
C MET A 72 -5.31 -6.05 3.59
N LEU A 73 -4.57 -6.39 4.66
CA LEU A 73 -3.15 -6.74 4.54
C LEU A 73 -2.95 -7.96 3.63
N TYR A 74 -3.80 -8.98 3.74
CA TYR A 74 -3.81 -10.13 2.83
C TYR A 74 -4.02 -9.70 1.36
N VAL A 75 -5.01 -8.84 1.10
CA VAL A 75 -5.26 -8.31 -0.24
C VAL A 75 -4.02 -7.61 -0.77
N GLY A 76 -3.43 -6.68 0.00
CA GLY A 76 -2.24 -5.92 -0.42
C GLY A 76 -1.04 -6.83 -0.74
N ILE A 77 -0.73 -7.77 0.14
CA ILE A 77 0.38 -8.73 -0.03
C ILE A 77 0.18 -9.57 -1.30
N THR A 78 -1.03 -10.11 -1.49
CA THR A 78 -1.34 -11.00 -2.62
C THR A 78 -1.53 -10.30 -3.97
N ARG A 79 -1.30 -8.98 -4.06
CA ARG A 79 -1.20 -8.31 -5.38
C ARG A 79 0.23 -8.29 -5.92
N THR A 80 1.20 -8.73 -5.14
CA THR A 80 2.63 -8.71 -5.50
C THR A 80 3.01 -9.99 -6.23
N GLN A 81 3.70 -9.87 -7.36
CA GLN A 81 4.21 -11.03 -8.11
C GLN A 81 5.65 -11.38 -7.71
N ASP A 82 6.56 -10.40 -7.73
CA ASP A 82 7.99 -10.63 -7.53
C ASP A 82 8.48 -10.09 -6.18
N ASP A 83 8.38 -8.78 -5.95
CA ASP A 83 9.03 -8.11 -4.81
C ASP A 83 8.06 -7.38 -3.88
N LEU A 84 8.00 -7.83 -2.62
CA LEU A 84 7.21 -7.21 -1.56
C LEU A 84 8.11 -6.44 -0.58
N LEU A 85 7.83 -5.16 -0.39
CA LEU A 85 8.39 -4.34 0.67
C LEU A 85 7.31 -4.01 1.71
N LEU A 86 7.58 -4.27 2.99
CA LEU A 86 6.80 -3.76 4.12
C LEU A 86 7.65 -2.73 4.85
N THR A 87 7.16 -1.50 4.99
CA THR A 87 7.91 -0.42 5.65
C THR A 87 7.03 0.40 6.59
N THR A 88 7.54 0.73 7.77
CA THR A 88 6.86 1.55 8.77
C THR A 88 7.88 2.16 9.73
N VAL A 89 7.57 3.34 10.28
CA VAL A 89 8.34 3.94 11.38
C VAL A 89 7.92 3.37 12.74
N LYS A 90 6.67 2.93 12.87
CA LYS A 90 6.10 2.36 14.11
C LYS A 90 6.29 0.85 14.15
N PRO A 91 6.03 0.20 15.30
CA PRO A 91 5.94 -1.26 15.31
C PRO A 91 4.88 -1.75 14.32
N PHE A 92 5.23 -2.78 13.55
CA PHE A 92 4.29 -3.46 12.66
C PHE A 92 3.01 -3.89 13.38
N SER A 93 1.90 -3.90 12.64
CA SER A 93 0.61 -4.41 13.12
C SER A 93 0.78 -5.81 13.72
N ARG A 94 0.12 -6.07 14.85
CA ARG A 94 0.15 -7.43 15.45
C ARG A 94 -0.57 -8.46 14.59
N VAL A 95 -1.30 -8.04 13.55
CA VAL A 95 -1.86 -8.95 12.54
C VAL A 95 -0.78 -9.85 11.93
N PHE A 96 0.45 -9.36 11.74
CA PHE A 96 1.55 -10.15 11.19
C PHE A 96 2.09 -11.23 12.13
N PHE A 97 1.85 -11.13 13.43
CA PHE A 97 2.42 -12.02 14.44
C PHE A 97 1.38 -12.91 15.11
N TYR A 98 0.11 -12.77 14.73
CA TYR A 98 -0.98 -13.54 15.31
C TYR A 98 -0.98 -14.97 14.77
N LYS A 99 -0.70 -15.93 15.65
CA LYS A 99 -0.81 -17.37 15.36
C LYS A 99 -2.26 -17.83 15.33
#